data_AF-A0A971UNL2-F1
#
_entry.id   AF-A0A971UNL2-F1
#
_cell.length_a   1.000
_cell.length_b   1.000
_cell.length_c   1.000
_cell.angle_alpha   90.00
_cell.angle_beta   90.00
_cell.angle_gamma   90.00
#
_symmetry.space_group_name_H-M   'P 1'
#
loop_
_entity.id
_entity.type
_entity.pdbx_description
1 polymer ?
#
loop_
_entity_poly.entity_id
_entity_poly.type
_entity_poly.pdbx_seq_one_letter_code
_entity_poly.pdbx_strand_id
1 'polypeptide(L)'
;MSNDCPLPDHDDELVVCDGTQEEFRRIAGLIARAAMADGSGVRIVSAEAAERILDRAVEGLCRSHSAASGDGLYRRVIRMVERSLIRSTLQRSGGCQLKAARILGINRNTLRGKMQQLGVRSIGG
;
A
#
# COMPACT_ATOMS: atom_id res chain seq x y z
N MET A 1 24.32 32.04 20.86
CA MET A 1 23.08 31.24 20.77
C MET A 1 22.97 30.77 19.34
N SER A 2 23.69 29.70 19.02
CA SER A 2 23.67 29.04 17.72
C SER A 2 23.03 27.68 17.95
N ASN A 3 21.76 27.53 17.60
CA ASN A 3 21.12 26.23 17.52
C ASN A 3 21.40 25.69 16.12
N ASP A 4 22.58 25.10 15.96
CA ASP A 4 22.80 24.10 14.91
C ASP A 4 22.15 22.81 15.42
N CYS A 5 21.01 22.45 14.83
CA CYS A 5 20.48 21.10 14.93
C CYS A 5 21.31 20.20 14.00
N PRO A 6 22.09 19.23 14.52
CA PRO A 6 22.66 18.22 13.64
C PRO A 6 21.52 17.29 13.20
N LEU A 7 21.25 17.26 11.90
CA LEU A 7 20.51 16.17 11.28
C LEU A 7 21.41 14.92 11.33
N PRO A 8 20.92 13.77 11.82
CA PRO A 8 21.70 12.55 11.72
C PRO A 8 21.73 12.08 10.26
N ASP A 9 22.94 12.07 9.69
CA ASP A 9 23.30 11.32 8.50
C ASP A 9 23.19 9.83 8.80
N HIS A 10 22.15 9.19 8.26
CA HIS A 10 22.07 7.74 8.14
C HIS A 10 21.55 7.40 6.73
N ASP A 11 22.45 7.52 5.76
CA ASP A 11 22.42 6.66 4.58
C ASP A 11 22.75 5.22 5.02
N ASP A 12 22.08 4.27 4.38
CA ASP A 12 22.35 2.83 4.39
C ASP A 12 22.11 2.03 5.68
N GLU A 13 20.83 1.74 5.94
CA GLU A 13 20.45 0.33 6.08
C GLU A 13 19.00 0.12 5.61
N LEU A 14 18.84 -0.17 4.32
CA LEU A 14 17.61 -0.80 3.83
C LEU A 14 17.58 -2.22 4.39
N VAL A 15 17.16 -2.35 5.65
CA VAL A 15 16.81 -3.64 6.22
C VAL A 15 15.59 -4.13 5.45
N VAL A 16 15.83 -5.03 4.49
CA VAL A 16 14.78 -5.88 3.94
C VAL A 16 14.41 -6.86 5.03
N CYS A 17 13.58 -6.42 5.98
CA CYS A 17 12.88 -7.34 6.87
C CYS A 17 11.85 -8.09 6.01
N ASP A 18 12.14 -9.37 5.78
CA ASP A 18 11.24 -10.43 5.33
C ASP A 18 10.09 -10.71 6.34
N GLY A 19 9.46 -9.65 6.85
CA GLY A 19 8.29 -9.77 7.73
C GLY A 19 6.95 -9.68 6.98
N THR A 20 6.96 -9.46 5.66
CA THR A 20 5.82 -8.85 4.96
C THR A 20 4.89 -9.79 4.21
N GLN A 21 5.13 -11.11 4.14
CA GLN A 21 4.14 -12.02 3.55
C GLN A 21 3.16 -12.61 4.57
N GLU A 22 3.64 -12.99 5.75
CA GLU A 22 2.82 -13.62 6.80
C GLU A 22 1.84 -12.61 7.41
N GLU A 23 2.32 -11.40 7.69
CA GLU A 23 1.51 -10.31 8.22
C GLU A 23 0.49 -9.80 7.19
N PHE A 24 0.87 -9.79 5.91
CA PHE A 24 -0.04 -9.49 4.81
C PHE A 24 -1.13 -10.54 4.66
N ARG A 25 -0.79 -11.84 4.77
CA ARG A 25 -1.78 -12.92 4.84
C ARG A 25 -2.67 -12.83 6.06
N ARG A 26 -2.15 -12.41 7.22
CA ARG A 26 -2.95 -12.24 8.44
C ARG A 26 -3.94 -11.10 8.31
N ILE A 27 -3.50 -9.93 7.85
CA ILE A 27 -4.37 -8.74 7.67
C ILE A 27 -5.35 -8.96 6.51
N ALA A 28 -4.89 -9.47 5.36
CA ALA A 28 -5.77 -9.87 4.27
C ALA A 28 -6.75 -10.97 4.72
N GLY A 29 -6.32 -11.87 5.60
CA GLY A 29 -7.15 -12.88 6.25
C GLY A 29 -8.17 -12.30 7.22
N LEU A 30 -7.86 -11.22 7.94
CA LEU A 30 -8.82 -10.50 8.78
C LEU A 30 -9.85 -9.74 7.93
N ILE A 31 -9.43 -9.10 6.85
CA ILE A 31 -10.33 -8.45 5.89
C ILE A 31 -11.20 -9.51 5.18
N ALA A 32 -10.63 -10.63 4.78
CA ALA A 32 -11.36 -11.75 4.17
C ALA A 32 -12.30 -12.42 5.16
N ARG A 33 -11.93 -12.60 6.43
CA ARG A 33 -12.80 -13.14 7.48
C ARG A 33 -13.93 -12.19 7.83
N ALA A 34 -13.66 -10.89 7.92
CA ALA A 34 -14.69 -9.87 8.10
C ALA A 34 -15.63 -9.81 6.88
N ALA A 35 -15.14 -10.07 5.68
CA ALA A 35 -15.96 -10.21 4.48
C ALA A 35 -16.75 -11.54 4.43
N MET A 36 -16.20 -12.63 4.97
CA MET A 36 -16.81 -13.96 4.97
C MET A 36 -17.83 -14.19 6.09
N ALA A 37 -17.81 -13.39 7.16
CA ALA A 37 -18.82 -13.44 8.23
C ALA A 37 -20.24 -13.10 7.72
N ASP A 38 -20.33 -12.40 6.60
CA ASP A 38 -21.59 -11.88 6.02
C ASP A 38 -22.00 -12.67 4.74
N GLY A 39 -21.24 -13.73 4.39
CA GLY A 39 -21.53 -14.61 3.23
C GLY A 39 -21.33 -14.00 1.85
N SER A 40 -21.01 -12.70 1.74
CA SER A 40 -20.73 -12.05 0.47
C SER A 40 -19.23 -11.95 0.25
N GLY A 41 -18.68 -12.73 -0.69
CA GLY A 41 -17.37 -12.38 -1.27
C GLY A 41 -17.37 -10.89 -1.61
N VAL A 42 -16.31 -10.16 -1.21
CA VAL A 42 -16.26 -8.69 -1.25
C VAL A 42 -16.71 -8.18 -2.62
N ARG A 43 -17.96 -7.71 -2.72
CA ARG A 43 -18.51 -7.14 -3.94
C ARG A 43 -18.55 -5.63 -3.74
N ILE A 44 -17.55 -4.94 -4.27
CA ILE A 44 -17.56 -3.47 -4.31
C ILE A 44 -18.62 -3.07 -5.34
N VAL A 45 -19.80 -2.68 -4.85
CA VAL A 45 -20.96 -2.29 -5.66
C VAL A 45 -21.09 -0.77 -5.82
N SER A 46 -20.43 0.00 -4.96
CA SER A 46 -20.44 1.47 -4.98
C SER A 46 -19.20 2.04 -4.28
N ALA A 47 -18.97 3.35 -4.43
CA ALA A 47 -17.87 4.05 -3.76
C ALA A 47 -18.05 4.04 -2.23
N GLU A 48 -19.26 4.24 -1.75
CA GLU A 48 -19.62 4.22 -0.32
C GLU A 48 -19.42 2.84 0.29
N ALA A 49 -19.59 1.76 -0.48
CA ALA A 49 -19.26 0.42 -0.05
C ALA A 49 -17.74 0.23 0.08
N ALA A 50 -16.95 0.78 -0.85
CA ALA A 50 -15.49 0.74 -0.75
C ALA A 50 -14.97 1.53 0.45
N GLU A 51 -15.51 2.73 0.70
CA GLU A 51 -15.16 3.56 1.85
C GLU A 51 -15.39 2.82 3.18
N ARG A 52 -16.57 2.23 3.37
CA ARG A 52 -16.87 1.45 4.59
C ARG A 52 -15.91 0.27 4.79
N ILE A 53 -15.51 -0.39 3.70
CA ILE A 53 -14.54 -1.50 3.77
C ILE A 53 -13.16 -0.97 4.16
N LEU A 54 -12.76 0.16 3.59
CA LEU A 54 -11.49 0.81 3.92
C LEU A 54 -11.45 1.25 5.38
N ASP A 55 -12.52 1.88 5.88
CA ASP A 55 -12.62 2.31 7.28
C ASP A 55 -12.44 1.12 8.23
N ARG A 56 -13.17 0.03 7.99
CA ARG A 56 -13.06 -1.19 8.80
C ARG A 56 -11.66 -1.81 8.74
N ALA A 57 -11.02 -1.79 7.57
CA ALA A 57 -9.67 -2.30 7.39
C ALA A 57 -8.63 -1.44 8.14
N VAL A 58 -8.74 -0.11 8.04
CA VAL A 58 -7.86 0.84 8.73
C VAL A 58 -8.02 0.71 10.24
N GLU A 59 -9.25 0.62 10.74
CA GLU A 59 -9.49 0.40 12.17
C GLU A 59 -8.83 -0.89 12.68
N GLY A 60 -8.96 -1.99 11.94
CA GLY A 60 -8.30 -3.26 12.25
C GLY A 60 -6.77 -3.15 12.29
N LEU A 61 -6.19 -2.37 11.37
CA LEU A 61 -4.76 -2.07 11.34
C LEU A 61 -4.32 -1.22 12.53
N CYS A 62 -5.09 -0.19 12.90
CA CYS A 62 -4.82 0.65 14.07
C CYS A 62 -4.77 -0.16 15.36
N ARG A 63 -5.75 -1.05 15.57
CA ARG A 63 -5.83 -1.90 16.77
C ARG A 63 -4.67 -2.90 16.86
N SER A 64 -4.15 -3.33 15.71
CA SER A 64 -3.08 -4.34 15.62
C SER A 64 -1.68 -3.74 15.58
N HIS A 65 -1.55 -2.42 15.37
CA HIS A 65 -0.26 -1.76 15.27
C HIS A 65 0.32 -1.50 16.66
N SER A 66 1.57 -1.94 16.86
CA SER A 66 2.37 -1.58 18.03
C SER A 66 3.39 -0.51 17.64
N ALA A 67 3.65 0.44 18.53
CA ALA A 67 4.64 1.50 18.33
C ALA A 67 6.08 0.96 18.12
N ALA A 68 6.33 -0.31 18.44
CA ALA A 68 7.61 -0.98 18.19
C ALA A 68 7.84 -1.37 16.72
N SER A 69 6.82 -1.30 15.85
CA SER A 69 6.95 -1.54 14.42
C SER A 69 7.61 -0.33 13.77
N GLY A 70 8.94 -0.33 13.63
CA GLY A 70 9.76 0.83 13.21
C GLY A 70 9.34 1.57 11.92
N ASP A 71 8.49 0.98 11.09
CA ASP A 71 7.75 1.69 10.04
C ASP A 71 6.38 2.13 10.56
N GLY A 72 6.23 3.41 10.87
CA GLY A 72 4.98 3.98 11.38
C GLY A 72 3.75 3.64 10.53
N LEU A 73 2.59 3.46 11.18
CA LEU A 73 1.35 2.98 10.57
C LEU A 73 0.97 3.71 9.27
N TYR A 74 1.12 5.03 9.22
CA TYR A 74 0.85 5.84 8.04
C TYR A 74 1.61 5.33 6.80
N ARG A 75 2.95 5.17 6.90
CA ARG A 75 3.77 4.71 5.78
C ARG A 75 3.37 3.30 5.34
N ARG A 76 3.02 2.43 6.30
CA ARG A 76 2.58 1.07 6.01
C ARG A 76 1.27 1.05 5.23
N VAL A 77 0.25 1.78 5.68
CA VAL A 77 -1.07 1.84 5.03
C VAL A 77 -0.96 2.47 3.64
N ILE A 78 -0.29 3.61 3.51
CA ILE A 78 -0.14 4.31 2.24
C ILE A 78 0.58 3.44 1.21
N ARG A 79 1.72 2.81 1.57
CA ARG A 79 2.43 1.89 0.66
C ARG A 79 1.54 0.74 0.21
N MET A 80 0.73 0.17 1.11
CA MET A 80 -0.17 -0.93 0.79
C MET A 80 -1.23 -0.51 -0.23
N VAL A 81 -1.91 0.62 0.00
CA VAL A 81 -2.96 1.14 -0.89
C VAL A 81 -2.38 1.55 -2.24
N GLU A 82 -1.29 2.33 -2.25
CA GLU A 82 -0.64 2.78 -3.48
C GLU A 82 -0.15 1.61 -4.34
N ARG A 83 0.45 0.59 -3.71
CA ARG A 83 0.93 -0.61 -4.41
C ARG A 83 -0.23 -1.36 -5.07
N SER A 84 -1.36 -1.51 -4.36
CA SER A 84 -2.54 -2.17 -4.88
C SER A 84 -3.10 -1.41 -6.08
N LEU A 85 -3.29 -0.08 -5.93
CA LEU A 85 -3.82 0.80 -6.96
C LEU A 85 -2.98 0.79 -8.24
N ILE A 86 -1.65 0.93 -8.10
CA ILE A 86 -0.72 0.93 -9.24
C ILE A 86 -0.73 -0.42 -9.94
N ARG A 87 -0.67 -1.53 -9.19
CA ARG A 87 -0.67 -2.88 -9.77
C ARG A 87 -1.96 -3.16 -10.56
N SER A 88 -3.12 -2.87 -9.99
CA SER A 88 -4.41 -3.08 -10.67
C SER A 88 -4.54 -2.21 -11.92
N THR A 89 -4.03 -0.99 -11.88
CA THR A 89 -4.08 -0.09 -13.04
C THR A 89 -3.11 -0.52 -14.14
N LEU A 90 -1.92 -1.02 -13.77
CA LEU A 90 -0.99 -1.62 -14.73
C LEU A 90 -1.61 -2.85 -15.41
N GLN A 91 -2.26 -3.74 -14.65
CA GLN A 91 -2.99 -4.89 -15.22
C GLN A 91 -4.05 -4.44 -16.22
N ARG A 92 -4.91 -3.50 -15.83
CA ARG A 92 -5.95 -2.95 -16.72
C ARG A 92 -5.38 -2.25 -17.95
N SER A 93 -4.15 -1.75 -17.88
CA SER A 93 -3.46 -1.10 -19.00
C SER A 93 -2.60 -2.05 -19.86
N GLY A 94 -2.57 -3.35 -19.53
CA GLY A 94 -1.71 -4.33 -20.20
C GLY A 94 -0.22 -4.07 -20.00
N GLY A 95 0.18 -3.60 -18.81
CA GLY A 95 1.58 -3.25 -18.48
C GLY A 95 2.05 -1.90 -19.04
N CYS A 96 1.21 -1.20 -19.82
CA CYS A 96 1.60 0.07 -20.42
C CYS A 96 1.58 1.22 -19.39
N GLN A 97 2.75 1.60 -18.88
CA GLN A 97 2.91 2.68 -17.90
C GLN A 97 2.29 4.00 -18.34
N LEU A 98 2.36 4.36 -19.63
CA LEU A 98 1.78 5.60 -20.13
C LEU A 98 0.25 5.59 -20.01
N LYS A 99 -0.40 4.47 -20.37
CA LYS A 99 -1.85 4.30 -20.21
C LYS A 99 -2.24 4.25 -18.74
N ALA A 100 -1.46 3.54 -17.91
CA ALA A 100 -1.70 3.48 -16.48
C ALA A 100 -1.60 4.87 -15.81
N ALA A 101 -0.57 5.66 -16.15
CA ALA A 101 -0.39 7.01 -15.64
C ALA A 101 -1.56 7.93 -16.02
N ARG A 102 -2.10 7.81 -17.23
CA ARG A 102 -3.31 8.53 -17.66
C ARG A 102 -4.54 8.11 -16.86
N ILE A 103 -4.74 6.81 -16.62
CA ILE A 103 -5.87 6.32 -15.80
C ILE A 103 -5.75 6.84 -14.36
N LEU A 104 -4.53 6.89 -13.82
CA LEU A 104 -4.27 7.39 -12.46
C LEU A 104 -4.28 8.91 -12.36
N GLY A 105 -4.24 9.65 -13.47
CA GLY A 105 -4.15 11.12 -13.46
C GLY A 105 -2.82 11.66 -12.93
N ILE A 106 -1.72 10.89 -13.03
CA ILE A 106 -0.39 11.29 -12.58
C ILE A 106 0.63 11.29 -13.72
N ASN A 107 1.76 11.97 -13.52
CA ASN A 107 2.87 11.94 -14.48
C ASN A 107 3.48 10.53 -14.58
N ARG A 108 3.81 10.07 -15.80
CA ARG A 108 4.46 8.76 -16.05
C ARG A 108 5.83 8.63 -15.36
N ASN A 109 6.56 9.72 -15.17
CA ASN A 109 7.81 9.72 -14.39
C ASN A 109 7.53 9.48 -12.90
N THR A 110 6.49 10.11 -12.34
CA THR A 110 6.03 9.87 -10.97
C THR A 110 5.57 8.43 -10.79
N LEU A 111 4.80 7.89 -11.73
CA LEU A 111 4.40 6.48 -11.71
C LEU A 111 5.63 5.55 -11.71
N ARG A 112 6.62 5.81 -12.57
CA ARG A 112 7.86 5.02 -12.62
C ARG A 112 8.62 5.05 -11.29
N GLY A 113 8.75 6.23 -10.67
CA GLY A 113 9.37 6.38 -9.34
C GLY A 113 8.61 5.61 -8.26
N LYS A 114 7.28 5.73 -8.21
CA LYS A 114 6.43 4.96 -7.28
C LYS A 114 6.54 3.45 -7.51
N MET A 115 6.60 2.99 -8.76
CA MET A 115 6.80 1.57 -9.07
C MET A 115 8.12 1.03 -8.51
N GLN A 116 9.20 1.80 -8.64
CA GLN A 116 10.52 1.43 -8.09
C GLN A 116 10.48 1.38 -6.56
N GLN A 117 9.97 2.43 -5.91
CA GLN A 117 9.86 2.51 -4.44
C GLN A 117 8.97 1.40 -3.85
N LEU A 118 7.91 1.02 -4.54
CA LEU A 118 6.94 0.03 -4.06
C LEU A 118 7.24 -1.40 -4.54
N GLY A 119 8.32 -1.61 -5.30
CA GLY A 119 8.68 -2.92 -5.86
C GLY A 119 7.59 -3.50 -6.77
N VAL A 120 6.92 -2.65 -7.57
CA VAL A 120 5.90 -3.06 -8.53
C VAL A 120 6.55 -3.25 -9.91
N ARG A 121 6.60 -4.49 -10.38
CA ARG A 121 7.12 -4.83 -11.71
C ARG A 121 6.07 -4.62 -12.80
N SER A 122 6.54 -4.26 -13.99
CA SER A 122 5.74 -4.34 -15.21
C SER A 122 5.29 -5.79 -15.41
N ILE A 123 4.01 -6.00 -15.70
CA ILE A 123 3.50 -7.30 -16.13
C ILE A 123 3.67 -7.29 -17.65
N GLY A 124 4.81 -7.78 -18.13
CA GLY A 124 5.22 -7.73 -19.53
C GLY A 124 6.66 -7.26 -19.66
N GLY A 125 7.55 -8.21 -19.95
CA GLY A 125 9.00 -8.13 -20.05
C GLY A 125 9.58 -9.52 -19.90
#